data_AF-A0A853EKH6-F1
#
_entry.id   AF-A0A853EKH6-F1
#
_cell.length_a   1.000
_cell.length_b   1.000
_cell.length_c   1.000
_cell.angle_alpha   90.00
_cell.angle_beta   90.00
_cell.angle_gamma   90.00
#
_symmetry.space_group_name_H-M   'P 1'
#
loop_
_entity.id
_entity.type
_entity.pdbx_description
1 polymer ?
#
loop_
_entity_poly.entity_id
_entity_poly.type
_entity_poly.pdbx_seq_one_letter_code
_entity_poly.pdbx_strand_id
1 'polypeptide(L)'
;MAKKDSNGTDFTWKATAAVATLASGFVAEKVVALGWRAITGKPAPREEDQLLNYQLTEVVVFAVISGATITLVRELGLRQAAKWYSRHRPSSTPAPKAISA
;
A
#
# COMPACT_ATOMS: atom_id res chain seq x y z
N MET A 1 11.42 30.28 3.31
CA MET A 1 10.40 29.44 2.64
C MET A 1 9.15 29.46 3.51
N ALA A 2 7.99 29.82 2.94
CA ALA A 2 6.80 30.23 3.66
C ALA A 2 6.17 29.08 4.48
N LYS A 3 6.07 29.29 5.79
CA LYS A 3 5.17 28.58 6.68
C LYS A 3 3.82 29.32 6.59
N LYS A 4 2.82 28.73 5.93
CA LYS A 4 1.47 29.31 5.85
C LYS A 4 0.56 28.42 6.68
N ASP A 5 0.30 28.88 7.89
CA ASP A 5 -0.59 28.25 8.85
C ASP A 5 -2.02 28.52 8.35
N SER A 6 -2.66 27.54 7.72
CA SER A 6 -4.00 27.66 7.16
C SER A 6 -4.98 26.78 7.91
N ASN A 7 -5.30 27.15 9.16
CA ASN A 7 -6.23 26.43 10.03
C ASN A 7 -7.55 26.02 9.34
N GLY A 8 -8.09 26.82 8.42
CA GLY A 8 -9.29 26.48 7.63
C GLY A 8 -9.06 25.45 6.52
N THR A 9 -7.91 25.49 5.85
CA THR A 9 -7.52 24.49 4.84
C THR A 9 -7.15 23.18 5.50
N ASP A 10 -6.45 23.22 6.63
CA ASP A 10 -6.12 22.04 7.43
C ASP A 10 -7.37 21.36 7.96
N PHE A 11 -8.38 22.14 8.41
CA PHE A 11 -9.66 21.58 8.84
C PHE A 11 -10.44 20.96 7.67
N THR A 12 -10.49 21.63 6.52
CA THR A 12 -11.12 21.09 5.31
C THR A 12 -10.45 19.80 4.86
N TRP A 13 -9.12 19.79 4.82
CA TRP A 13 -8.33 18.62 4.46
C TRP A 13 -8.54 17.47 5.45
N LYS A 14 -8.52 17.76 6.76
CA LYS A 14 -8.78 16.76 7.80
C LYS A 14 -10.21 16.21 7.72
N ALA A 15 -11.21 17.04 7.44
CA ALA A 15 -12.59 16.61 7.25
C ALA A 15 -12.71 15.69 6.03
N THR A 16 -12.12 16.08 4.90
CA THR A 16 -12.07 15.23 3.70
C THR A 16 -11.33 13.92 3.96
N ALA A 17 -10.19 13.96 4.65
CA ALA A 17 -9.43 12.76 5.02
C ALA A 17 -10.25 11.85 5.94
N ALA A 18 -10.99 12.41 6.90
CA ALA A 18 -11.87 11.64 7.78
C ALA A 18 -12.99 10.96 6.98
N VAL A 19 -13.67 11.68 6.10
CA VAL A 19 -14.72 11.13 5.24
C VAL A 19 -14.15 10.05 4.29
N ALA A 20 -13.00 10.31 3.68
CA ALA A 20 -12.33 9.35 2.81
C ALA A 20 -11.93 8.08 3.56
N THR A 21 -11.48 8.21 4.81
CA THR A 21 -11.13 7.06 5.66
C THR A 21 -12.37 6.23 5.99
N LEU A 22 -13.49 6.87 6.35
CA LEU A 22 -14.75 6.19 6.63
C LEU A 22 -15.30 5.47 5.39
N ALA A 23 -15.29 6.15 4.24
CA ALA A 23 -15.71 5.57 2.96
C ALA A 23 -14.81 4.38 2.57
N SER A 24 -13.50 4.50 2.78
CA SER A 24 -12.54 3.43 2.54
C SER A 24 -12.81 2.22 3.43
N GLY A 25 -13.20 2.42 4.69
CA GLY A 25 -13.59 1.33 5.59
C GLY A 25 -14.76 0.51 5.05
N PHE A 26 -15.82 1.17 4.56
CA PHE A 26 -16.98 0.47 3.99
C PHE A 26 -16.64 -0.32 2.73
N VAL A 27 -15.82 0.25 1.84
CA VAL A 27 -15.35 -0.43 0.64
C VAL A 27 -14.41 -1.59 0.99
N ALA A 28 -13.51 -1.39 1.94
CA ALA A 28 -12.58 -2.42 2.41
C ALA A 28 -13.34 -3.64 2.93
N GLU A 29 -14.41 -3.46 3.70
CA GLU A 29 -15.22 -4.57 4.20
C GLU A 29 -15.86 -5.39 3.07
N LYS A 30 -16.37 -4.73 2.02
CA LYS A 30 -16.88 -5.42 0.83
C LYS A 30 -15.80 -6.16 0.07
N VAL A 31 -14.63 -5.53 -0.12
CA VAL A 31 -13.49 -6.14 -0.81
C VAL A 31 -12.97 -7.36 -0.04
N VAL A 32 -12.83 -7.25 1.28
CA VAL A 32 -12.41 -8.37 2.15
C VAL A 32 -13.44 -9.49 2.11
N ALA A 33 -14.74 -9.17 2.25
CA ALA A 33 -15.79 -10.18 2.19
C ALA A 33 -15.85 -10.89 0.82
N LEU A 34 -15.69 -10.16 -0.28
CA LEU A 34 -15.63 -10.72 -1.62
C LEU A 34 -14.36 -11.54 -1.86
N GLY A 35 -13.21 -11.05 -1.41
CA GLY A 35 -11.94 -11.77 -1.49
C GLY A 35 -11.97 -13.07 -0.70
N TRP A 36 -12.54 -13.05 0.52
CA TRP A 36 -12.68 -14.24 1.34
C TRP A 36 -13.64 -15.25 0.70
N ARG A 37 -14.78 -14.80 0.18
CA ARG A 37 -15.71 -15.65 -0.56
C ARG A 37 -15.10 -16.20 -1.85
N ALA A 38 -14.27 -15.43 -2.55
CA ALA A 38 -13.59 -15.87 -3.75
C ALA A 38 -12.55 -16.95 -3.48
N ILE A 39 -11.83 -16.86 -2.36
CA ILE A 39 -10.76 -17.80 -2.01
C ILE A 39 -11.30 -19.05 -1.30
N THR A 40 -12.26 -18.88 -0.37
CA THR A 40 -12.75 -19.98 0.50
C THR A 40 -14.16 -20.48 0.16
N GLY A 41 -14.92 -19.76 -0.67
CA GLY A 41 -16.30 -20.13 -1.03
C GLY A 41 -17.33 -20.01 0.11
N LYS A 42 -16.90 -19.67 1.33
CA LYS A 42 -17.71 -19.62 2.55
C LYS A 42 -17.65 -18.22 3.20
N PRO A 43 -18.69 -17.77 3.94
CA PRO A 43 -18.63 -16.52 4.70
C PRO A 43 -17.49 -16.56 5.74
N ALA A 44 -16.84 -15.42 5.96
CA ALA A 44 -15.62 -15.30 6.77
C ALA A 44 -15.82 -15.90 8.18
N PRO A 45 -15.07 -16.97 8.54
CA PRO A 45 -15.16 -17.59 9.85
C PRO A 45 -14.78 -16.57 10.93
N ARG A 46 -15.67 -16.41 11.89
CA ARG A 46 -15.33 -15.92 13.22
C ARG A 46 -15.17 -17.18 14.05
N GLU A 47 -13.98 -17.43 14.61
CA GLU A 47 -13.85 -17.95 15.97
C GLU A 47 -12.40 -18.22 16.37
N GLU A 48 -12.14 -17.88 17.63
CA GLU A 48 -10.90 -17.84 18.40
C GLU A 48 -10.45 -19.23 18.90
N ASP A 49 -10.74 -20.29 18.15
CA ASP A 49 -10.58 -21.65 18.65
C ASP A 49 -9.27 -22.28 18.18
N GLN A 50 -8.24 -22.18 19.04
CA GLN A 50 -7.15 -23.15 19.27
C GLN A 50 -5.80 -22.49 19.65
N LEU A 51 -5.84 -21.58 20.62
CA LEU A 51 -4.79 -20.59 20.94
C LEU A 51 -3.39 -21.10 21.38
N LEU A 52 -3.07 -22.41 21.43
CA LEU A 52 -1.80 -22.88 22.02
C LEU A 52 -0.80 -23.51 21.04
N ASN A 53 -1.25 -24.32 20.07
CA ASN A 53 -0.39 -24.78 18.96
C ASN A 53 -0.48 -23.84 17.74
N TYR A 54 -1.52 -23.01 17.68
CA TYR A 54 -1.69 -22.03 16.63
C TYR A 54 -0.63 -20.94 16.73
N GLN A 55 -0.27 -20.42 17.91
CA GLN A 55 0.62 -19.25 18.01
C GLN A 55 1.96 -19.36 17.26
N LEU A 56 2.69 -20.49 17.33
CA LEU A 56 3.96 -20.63 16.60
C LEU A 56 3.72 -20.73 15.09
N THR A 57 2.79 -21.58 14.67
CA THR A 57 2.44 -21.74 13.26
C THR A 57 1.80 -20.47 12.69
N GLU A 58 1.00 -19.77 13.47
CA GLU A 58 0.30 -18.52 13.16
C GLU A 58 1.27 -17.36 13.10
N VAL A 59 2.24 -17.25 14.01
CA VAL A 59 3.32 -16.26 13.89
C VAL A 59 4.14 -16.52 12.63
N VAL A 60 4.48 -17.77 12.32
CA VAL A 60 5.21 -18.12 11.09
C VAL A 60 4.37 -17.82 9.85
N VAL A 61 3.10 -18.22 9.83
CA VAL A 61 2.17 -17.97 8.72
C VAL A 61 1.93 -16.47 8.55
N PHE A 62 1.71 -15.74 9.64
CA PHE A 62 1.54 -14.29 9.63
C PHE A 62 2.81 -13.59 9.16
N ALA A 63 3.99 -14.04 9.59
CA ALA A 63 5.27 -13.52 9.14
C ALA A 63 5.52 -13.80 7.65
N VAL A 64 5.18 -14.98 7.16
CA VAL A 64 5.29 -15.33 5.73
C VAL A 64 4.32 -14.51 4.90
N ILE A 65 3.05 -14.42 5.31
CA ILE A 65 2.03 -13.63 4.60
C ILE A 65 2.40 -12.14 4.63
N SER A 66 2.80 -11.60 5.78
CA SER A 66 3.21 -10.20 5.93
C SER A 66 4.48 -9.91 5.15
N GLY A 67 5.50 -10.77 5.26
CA GLY A 67 6.76 -10.63 4.53
C GLY A 67 6.57 -10.70 3.03
N ALA A 68 5.73 -11.62 2.54
CA ALA A 68 5.39 -11.73 1.12
C ALA A 68 4.61 -10.48 0.65
N THR A 69 3.63 -10.03 1.43
CA THR A 69 2.81 -8.85 1.11
C THR A 69 3.67 -7.59 1.04
N ILE A 70 4.55 -7.35 2.02
CA ILE A 70 5.45 -6.19 2.05
C ILE A 70 6.40 -6.22 0.85
N THR A 71 6.96 -7.40 0.54
CA THR A 71 7.84 -7.57 -0.62
C THR A 71 7.12 -7.24 -1.93
N LEU A 72 5.89 -7.73 -2.09
CA LEU A 72 5.06 -7.44 -3.25
C LEU A 72 4.74 -5.95 -3.37
N VAL A 73 4.31 -5.32 -2.28
CA VAL A 73 4.00 -3.88 -2.25
C VAL A 73 5.25 -3.07 -2.59
N ARG A 74 6.42 -3.43 -2.06
CA ARG A 74 7.68 -2.76 -2.35
C ARG A 74 8.07 -2.90 -3.81
N GLU A 75 7.99 -4.10 -4.37
CA GLU A 75 8.33 -4.35 -5.78
C GLU A 75 7.37 -3.62 -6.73
N LEU A 76 6.07 -3.66 -6.44
CA LEU A 76 5.07 -2.92 -7.21
C LEU A 76 5.27 -1.41 -7.09
N GLY A 77 5.55 -0.92 -5.88
CA GLY A 77 5.84 0.50 -5.62
C GLY A 77 7.08 0.98 -6.37
N LEU A 78 8.18 0.21 -6.32
CA LEU A 78 9.40 0.52 -7.06
C LEU A 78 9.18 0.44 -8.58
N ARG A 79 8.43 -0.55 -9.08
CA ARG A 79 8.08 -0.64 -10.50
C ARG A 79 7.21 0.53 -10.96
N GLN A 80 6.22 0.94 -10.16
CA GLN A 80 5.37 2.08 -10.46
C GLN A 80 6.16 3.39 -10.40
N ALA A 81 7.01 3.56 -9.39
CA ALA A 81 7.91 4.70 -9.27
C ALA A 81 8.88 4.75 -10.46
N ALA A 82 9.45 3.61 -10.88
CA ALA A 82 10.32 3.53 -12.05
C ALA A 82 9.59 3.86 -13.35
N LYS A 83 8.35 3.36 -13.54
CA LYS A 83 7.51 3.71 -14.69
C LYS A 83 7.17 5.20 -14.71
N TRP A 84 6.78 5.76 -13.56
CA TRP A 84 6.43 7.17 -13.44
C TRP A 84 7.65 8.06 -13.65
N TYR A 85 8.78 7.74 -13.04
CA TYR A 85 10.03 8.48 -13.20
C TYR A 85 10.56 8.38 -14.64
N SER A 86 10.49 7.21 -15.29
CA SER A 86 10.86 7.07 -16.71
C SER A 86 9.96 7.84 -17.65
N ARG A 87 8.67 8.02 -17.28
CA ARG A 87 7.72 8.85 -18.03
C ARG A 87 7.95 10.36 -17.84
N HIS A 88 8.65 10.76 -16.79
CA HIS A 88 8.92 12.17 -16.45
C HIS A 88 10.40 12.56 -16.51
N ARG A 89 11.30 11.68 -16.97
CA ARG A 89 12.68 12.06 -17.27
C ARG A 89 12.71 12.93 -18.53
N PRO A 90 13.20 14.18 -18.46
CA PRO A 90 13.59 14.92 -19.65
C PRO A 90 14.80 14.20 -20.26
N SER A 91 14.77 13.95 -21.57
CA SER A 91 15.93 13.47 -22.32
C SER A 91 17.01 14.57 -22.34
N SER A 92 17.92 14.56 -21.36
CA SER A 92 19.15 15.34 -21.44
C SER A 92 20.34 14.40 -21.28
N THR A 93 20.75 13.84 -22.40
CA THR A 93 22.09 13.29 -22.59
C THR A 93 22.89 14.34 -23.37
N PRO A 94 23.84 15.07 -22.77
CA PRO A 94 25.01 15.48 -23.52
C PRO A 94 25.91 14.24 -23.63
N ALA A 95 26.18 13.81 -24.85
CA ALA A 95 27.13 12.75 -25.14
C ALA A 95 28.49 13.06 -24.48
N PRO A 96 29.21 12.06 -23.92
CA PRO A 96 30.62 12.24 -23.59
C PRO A 96 31.35 12.45 -24.92
N LYS A 97 31.72 13.71 -25.20
CA LYS A 97 32.60 14.06 -26.30
C LYS A 97 33.90 13.31 -26.06
N ALA A 98 34.21 12.38 -26.93
CA ALA A 98 35.49 11.71 -27.03
C ALA A 98 36.59 12.78 -26.92
N ILE A 99 37.35 12.76 -25.84
CA ILE A 99 38.59 13.52 -25.75
C ILE A 99 39.63 12.61 -26.41
N SER A 100 39.71 12.73 -27.72
CA SER A 100 40.90 12.46 -28.49
C SER A 100 41.86 13.63 -28.31
N ALA A 101 42.97 13.42 -27.61
CA ALA A 101 44.26 14.10 -27.77
C ALA A 101 45.31 13.41 -26.90
#